data_AF-A0A660PK56-F1
#
_entry.id   AF-A0A660PK56-F1
#
_cell.length_a   1.000
_cell.length_b   1.000
_cell.length_c   1.000
_cell.angle_alpha   90.00
_cell.angle_beta   90.00
_cell.angle_gamma   90.00
#
_symmetry.space_group_name_H-M   'P 1'
#
loop_
_entity.id
_entity.type
_entity.pdbx_description
1 polymer ?
#
loop_
_entity_poly.entity_id
_entity_poly.type
_entity_poly.pdbx_seq_one_letter_code
_entity_poly.pdbx_strand_id
1 'polypeptide(L)'
;SLVSIKNLIRYIAIFYIVYNLKPDKKFLSKAIFSIITIAVIQSVICIGQAIEGDKLVEVFRPKDVVVGNLQLTYQDIQRETYYSRFTGTLSRSNHLGNYLTFALCFLIAVYFKIGKNSKYLIAIALIIIALFFSSSRISWISAFIGIGAIHFIIRHRFRLFYLILPLLFILMMARGNPFVKTDNLSEHFSILNRFYHIFTVEYIDLVKYTGRGYALLYAMPKVLTTSPIFGLGPGSFIPMTGHIMESEVFDKADDLELERKSLTYVHDVGYAALFIQVGLIGAFVFILMFIHFFKMAKRTLKFIKDPIVQTLSLGSLGFFVAVGIQNLATFNFMYRNESLIIWTVCGFIALFSKTYRKKISGSISEK
;
A
#
# COMPACT_ATOMS: atom_id res chain seq x y z
N SER A 1 3.20 11.71 22.22
CA SER A 1 3.43 13.18 22.12
C SER A 1 2.71 13.82 20.91
N LEU A 2 2.71 15.16 20.77
CA LEU A 2 2.19 15.89 19.57
C LEU A 2 2.92 15.48 18.27
N VAL A 3 4.16 15.03 18.40
CA VAL A 3 5.00 14.48 17.31
C VAL A 3 4.38 13.20 16.75
N SER A 4 3.78 12.38 17.61
CA SER A 4 3.19 11.09 17.25
C SER A 4 1.96 11.22 16.35
N ILE A 5 1.14 12.26 16.56
CA ILE A 5 -0.09 12.51 15.80
C ILE A 5 0.21 13.23 14.46
N LYS A 6 1.38 13.87 14.33
CA LYS A 6 1.79 14.66 13.15
C LYS A 6 1.66 13.88 11.83
N ASN A 7 2.06 12.61 11.81
CA ASN A 7 1.99 11.79 10.59
C ASN A 7 0.54 11.48 10.20
N LEU A 8 -0.36 11.28 11.16
CA LEU A 8 -1.78 11.07 10.90
C LEU A 8 -2.45 12.37 10.39
N ILE A 9 -2.23 13.49 11.07
CA ILE A 9 -2.86 14.79 10.71
C ILE A 9 -2.36 15.28 9.36
N ARG A 10 -1.07 15.17 9.06
CA ARG A 10 -0.46 15.73 7.85
C ARG A 10 -1.16 15.25 6.57
N TYR A 11 -1.51 13.98 6.48
CA TYR A 11 -2.10 13.44 5.26
C TYR A 11 -3.63 13.54 5.25
N ILE A 12 -4.29 13.55 6.41
CA ILE A 12 -5.72 13.88 6.50
C ILE A 12 -5.98 15.32 6.05
N ALA A 13 -5.07 16.27 6.30
CA ALA A 13 -5.21 17.63 5.78
C ALA A 13 -5.30 17.67 4.24
N ILE A 14 -4.59 16.78 3.53
CA ILE A 14 -4.69 16.65 2.06
C ILE A 14 -6.10 16.27 1.63
N PHE A 15 -6.75 15.35 2.35
CA PHE A 15 -8.15 15.02 2.09
C PHE A 15 -9.05 16.26 2.15
N TYR A 16 -8.92 17.07 3.21
CA TYR A 16 -9.73 18.28 3.37
C TYR A 16 -9.44 19.34 2.32
N ILE A 17 -8.17 19.52 1.94
CA ILE A 17 -7.79 20.42 0.85
C ILE A 17 -8.50 19.98 -0.43
N VAL A 18 -8.32 18.72 -0.85
CA VAL A 18 -8.89 18.18 -2.09
C VAL A 18 -10.41 18.20 -2.07
N TYR A 19 -11.04 17.86 -0.95
CA TYR A 19 -12.49 17.87 -0.80
C TYR A 19 -13.12 19.26 -1.00
N ASN A 20 -12.38 20.33 -0.71
CA ASN A 20 -12.83 21.71 -0.88
C ASN A 20 -12.38 22.34 -2.20
N LEU A 21 -11.64 21.62 -3.04
CA LEU A 21 -11.30 22.11 -4.37
C LEU A 21 -12.55 22.17 -5.27
N LYS A 22 -12.49 23.07 -6.26
CA LYS A 22 -13.40 23.11 -7.42
C LYS A 22 -12.60 22.73 -8.68
N PRO A 23 -12.08 21.49 -8.78
CA PRO A 23 -11.21 21.10 -9.87
C PRO A 23 -11.99 21.06 -11.17
N ASP A 24 -11.40 21.60 -12.22
CA ASP A 24 -11.89 21.38 -13.57
C ASP A 24 -11.50 19.97 -14.05
N LYS A 25 -12.05 19.57 -15.20
CA LYS A 25 -11.74 18.27 -15.81
C LYS A 25 -10.26 18.11 -16.14
N LYS A 26 -9.59 19.20 -16.53
CA LYS A 26 -8.16 19.18 -16.86
C LYS A 26 -7.31 18.88 -15.63
N PHE A 27 -7.64 19.48 -14.48
CA PHE A 27 -6.96 19.22 -13.21
C PHE A 27 -7.11 17.77 -12.77
N LEU A 28 -8.33 17.22 -12.81
CA LEU A 28 -8.53 15.81 -12.45
C LEU A 28 -7.79 14.86 -13.39
N SER A 29 -7.82 15.13 -14.69
CA SER A 29 -7.06 14.38 -15.68
C SER A 29 -5.56 14.42 -15.37
N LYS A 30 -5.01 15.62 -15.12
CA LYS A 30 -3.61 15.79 -14.73
C LYS A 30 -3.27 14.99 -13.47
N ALA A 31 -4.09 15.04 -12.42
CA ALA A 31 -3.84 14.29 -11.19
C ALA A 31 -3.75 12.77 -11.44
N ILE A 32 -4.69 12.19 -12.18
CA ILE A 32 -4.68 10.75 -12.52
C ILE A 32 -3.46 10.40 -13.38
N PHE A 33 -3.20 11.18 -14.43
CA PHE A 33 -2.08 10.91 -15.32
C PHE A 33 -0.73 11.17 -14.66
N SER A 34 -0.60 12.09 -13.70
CA SER A 34 0.63 12.26 -12.92
C SER A 34 0.98 11.00 -12.13
N ILE A 35 0.00 10.35 -11.48
CA ILE A 35 0.23 9.09 -10.76
C ILE A 35 0.78 8.02 -11.72
N ILE A 36 0.15 7.89 -12.90
CA ILE A 36 0.52 6.92 -13.93
C ILE A 36 1.90 7.25 -14.53
N THR A 37 2.14 8.50 -14.92
CA THR A 37 3.41 8.94 -15.53
C THR A 37 4.57 8.71 -14.58
N ILE A 38 4.43 9.07 -13.30
CA ILE A 38 5.46 8.78 -12.30
C ILE A 38 5.66 7.27 -12.18
N ALA A 39 4.60 6.45 -12.22
CA ALA A 39 4.74 4.99 -12.16
C ALA A 39 5.52 4.42 -13.36
N VAL A 40 5.26 4.94 -14.56
CA VAL A 40 6.01 4.55 -15.77
C VAL A 40 7.47 4.95 -15.63
N ILE A 41 7.78 6.17 -15.16
CA ILE A 41 9.16 6.61 -14.91
C ILE A 41 9.84 5.69 -13.89
N GLN A 42 9.19 5.41 -12.76
CA GLN A 42 9.73 4.49 -11.75
C GLN A 42 9.92 3.08 -12.30
N SER A 43 9.06 2.64 -13.22
CA SER A 43 9.17 1.33 -13.86
C SER A 43 10.40 1.25 -14.75
N VAL A 44 10.65 2.28 -15.57
CA VAL A 44 11.84 2.37 -16.41
C VAL A 44 13.11 2.40 -15.55
N ILE A 45 13.14 3.18 -14.47
CA ILE A 45 14.29 3.23 -13.55
C ILE A 45 14.51 1.87 -12.90
N CYS A 46 13.46 1.22 -12.40
CA CYS A 46 13.54 -0.10 -11.78
C CYS A 46 14.06 -1.18 -12.74
N ILE A 47 13.61 -1.16 -14.00
CA ILE A 47 14.09 -2.08 -15.03
C ILE A 47 15.54 -1.77 -15.39
N GLY A 48 15.91 -0.48 -15.50
CA GLY A 48 17.30 -0.05 -15.70
C GLY A 48 18.22 -0.56 -14.58
N GLN A 49 17.79 -0.42 -13.32
CA GLN A 49 18.52 -0.98 -12.17
C GLN A 49 18.70 -2.51 -12.29
N ALA A 50 17.71 -3.22 -12.83
CA ALA A 50 17.80 -4.66 -13.05
C ALA A 50 18.78 -5.07 -14.17
N ILE A 51 19.02 -4.18 -15.15
CA ILE A 51 19.91 -4.44 -16.29
C ILE A 51 21.35 -4.00 -15.99
N GLU A 52 21.53 -2.77 -15.53
CA GLU A 52 22.85 -2.16 -15.25
C GLU A 52 23.43 -2.56 -13.89
N GLY A 53 22.62 -3.17 -13.03
CA GLY A 53 23.03 -3.60 -11.69
C GLY A 53 23.48 -2.42 -10.81
N ASP A 54 24.65 -2.58 -10.21
CA ASP A 54 25.13 -1.75 -9.09
C ASP A 54 25.28 -0.27 -9.45
N LYS A 55 25.61 0.06 -10.71
CA LYS A 55 25.82 1.45 -11.14
C LYS A 55 24.55 2.31 -10.99
N LEU A 56 23.44 1.86 -11.57
CA LEU A 56 22.17 2.60 -11.48
C LEU A 56 21.54 2.49 -10.09
N VAL A 57 21.77 1.39 -9.38
CA VAL A 57 21.32 1.26 -7.99
C VAL A 57 22.01 2.30 -7.11
N GLU A 58 23.32 2.48 -7.24
CA GLU A 58 24.08 3.44 -6.45
C GLU A 58 23.72 4.90 -6.78
N VAL A 59 23.41 5.21 -8.05
CA VAL A 59 22.95 6.55 -8.46
C VAL A 59 21.66 6.96 -7.74
N PHE A 60 20.71 6.03 -7.59
CA PHE A 60 19.42 6.30 -6.94
C PHE A 60 19.40 5.89 -5.47
N ARG A 61 20.55 5.50 -4.92
CA ARG A 61 20.68 5.13 -3.52
C ARG A 61 20.45 6.36 -2.63
N PRO A 62 19.57 6.27 -1.62
CA PRO A 62 19.43 7.34 -0.64
C PRO A 62 20.75 7.55 0.08
N LYS A 63 21.20 8.80 0.14
CA LYS A 63 22.43 9.19 0.85
C LYS A 63 22.10 9.60 2.28
N ASP A 64 23.07 9.45 3.16
CA ASP A 64 22.97 10.00 4.51
C ASP A 64 22.79 11.52 4.43
N VAL A 65 21.85 12.04 5.21
CA VAL A 65 21.57 13.47 5.26
C VAL A 65 21.71 13.96 6.69
N VAL A 66 22.48 15.03 6.88
CA VAL A 66 22.54 15.75 8.15
C VAL A 66 21.50 16.85 8.11
N VAL A 67 20.53 16.82 9.04
CA VAL A 67 19.50 17.85 9.19
C VAL A 67 19.64 18.48 10.56
N GLY A 68 20.26 19.65 10.63
CA GLY A 68 20.63 20.27 11.91
C GLY A 68 21.64 19.39 12.66
N ASN A 69 21.34 19.05 13.91
CA ASN A 69 22.17 18.16 14.74
C ASN A 69 21.81 16.67 14.61
N LEU A 70 20.87 16.31 13.73
CA LEU A 70 20.44 14.93 13.52
C LEU A 70 21.12 14.37 12.27
N GLN A 71 21.97 13.35 12.46
CA GLN A 71 22.43 12.51 11.36
C GLN A 71 21.33 11.49 11.05
N LEU A 72 20.65 11.68 9.92
CA LEU A 72 19.72 10.68 9.39
C LEU A 72 20.54 9.67 8.61
N THR A 73 21.05 8.67 9.33
CA THR A 73 21.73 7.53 8.72
C THR A 73 20.72 6.69 7.96
N TYR A 74 20.99 6.46 6.68
CA TYR A 74 20.23 5.55 5.86
C TYR A 74 20.32 4.14 6.47
N GLN A 75 19.18 3.61 6.92
CA GLN A 75 19.11 2.20 7.25
C GLN A 75 19.19 1.40 5.96
N ASP A 76 20.37 0.85 5.72
CA ASP A 76 20.71 0.05 4.55
C ASP A 76 20.07 -1.35 4.65
N ILE A 77 18.74 -1.40 4.69
CA ILE A 77 17.96 -2.66 4.66
C ILE A 77 18.17 -3.38 3.30
N GLN A 78 18.83 -2.73 2.34
CA GLN A 78 19.11 -3.29 1.02
C GLN A 78 20.46 -4.00 0.91
N ARG A 79 21.37 -3.85 1.89
CA ARG A 79 22.77 -4.31 1.75
C ARG A 79 22.93 -5.81 1.48
N GLU A 80 21.99 -6.63 1.94
CA GLU A 80 21.99 -8.08 1.73
C GLU A 80 21.14 -8.54 0.53
N THR A 81 20.49 -7.63 -0.21
CA THR A 81 19.48 -7.99 -1.21
C THR A 81 19.59 -7.29 -2.56
N TYR A 82 20.70 -6.56 -2.81
CA TYR A 82 20.92 -5.75 -4.01
C TYR A 82 20.56 -6.45 -5.33
N TYR A 83 20.88 -7.73 -5.48
CA TYR A 83 20.65 -8.48 -6.72
C TYR A 83 19.21 -9.00 -6.93
N SER A 84 18.28 -8.66 -6.04
CA SER A 84 16.96 -9.30 -6.03
C SER A 84 15.79 -8.39 -5.66
N ARG A 85 16.04 -7.12 -5.31
CA ARG A 85 15.01 -6.12 -4.96
C ARG A 85 15.39 -4.76 -5.49
N PHE A 86 14.78 -4.39 -6.61
CA PHE A 86 14.94 -3.06 -7.19
C PHE A 86 13.88 -2.10 -6.65
N THR A 87 14.24 -0.82 -6.47
CA THR A 87 13.43 0.13 -5.70
C THR A 87 13.06 1.39 -6.47
N GLY A 88 13.56 1.53 -7.70
CA GLY A 88 13.44 2.77 -8.45
C GLY A 88 14.10 3.89 -7.64
N THR A 89 13.33 4.95 -7.38
CA THR A 89 13.74 6.07 -6.52
C THR A 89 13.11 6.03 -5.12
N LEU A 90 12.30 5.01 -4.81
CA LEU A 90 11.43 4.99 -3.62
C LEU A 90 12.08 4.38 -2.37
N SER A 91 13.41 4.21 -2.36
CA SER A 91 14.24 3.72 -1.23
C SER A 91 13.94 2.32 -0.67
N ARG A 92 12.74 1.77 -0.89
CA ARG A 92 12.35 0.42 -0.50
C ARG A 92 11.46 -0.21 -1.57
N SER A 93 11.68 -1.49 -1.85
CA SER A 93 10.96 -2.18 -2.92
C SER A 93 9.47 -2.36 -2.64
N ASN A 94 9.08 -2.47 -1.37
CA ASN A 94 7.67 -2.51 -0.97
C ASN A 94 6.94 -1.19 -1.29
N HIS A 95 7.61 -0.04 -1.13
CA HIS A 95 7.03 1.27 -1.47
C HIS A 95 6.84 1.40 -2.98
N LEU A 96 7.85 0.99 -3.75
CA LEU A 96 7.73 0.91 -5.20
C LEU A 96 6.57 0.01 -5.61
N GLY A 97 6.53 -1.22 -5.12
CA GLY A 97 5.46 -2.17 -5.46
C GLY A 97 4.07 -1.64 -5.11
N ASN A 98 3.92 -0.99 -3.95
CA ASN A 98 2.65 -0.42 -3.53
C ASN A 98 2.21 0.73 -4.44
N TYR A 99 3.13 1.64 -4.76
CA TYR A 99 2.88 2.74 -5.70
C TYR A 99 2.50 2.23 -7.10
N LEU A 100 3.26 1.27 -7.65
CA LEU A 100 3.00 0.65 -8.94
C LEU A 100 1.63 -0.01 -8.98
N THR A 101 1.23 -0.68 -7.90
CA THR A 101 -0.11 -1.29 -7.77
C THR A 101 -1.23 -0.24 -7.85
N PHE A 102 -1.07 0.89 -7.16
CA PHE A 102 -2.05 1.98 -7.18
C PHE A 102 -2.19 2.55 -8.60
N ALA A 103 -1.07 2.86 -9.23
CA ALA A 103 -1.05 3.38 -10.59
C ALA A 103 -1.65 2.40 -11.60
N LEU A 104 -1.39 1.09 -11.44
CA LEU A 104 -1.93 0.05 -12.29
C LEU A 104 -3.46 -0.01 -12.21
N CYS A 105 -4.05 0.15 -11.02
CA CYS A 105 -5.51 0.23 -10.87
C CYS A 105 -6.11 1.41 -11.68
N PHE A 106 -5.48 2.59 -11.63
CA PHE A 106 -5.92 3.75 -12.42
C PHE A 106 -5.66 3.57 -13.92
N LEU A 107 -4.53 2.99 -14.32
CA LEU A 107 -4.19 2.76 -15.72
C LEU A 107 -5.14 1.75 -16.38
N ILE A 108 -5.54 0.70 -15.68
CA ILE A 108 -6.57 -0.23 -16.14
C ILE A 108 -7.92 0.49 -16.28
N ALA A 109 -8.28 1.36 -15.33
CA ALA A 109 -9.49 2.16 -15.45
C ALA A 109 -9.44 3.12 -16.66
N VAL A 110 -8.30 3.78 -16.92
CA VAL A 110 -8.06 4.62 -18.11
C VAL A 110 -8.27 3.82 -19.38
N TYR A 111 -7.70 2.62 -19.47
CA TYR A 111 -7.82 1.73 -20.63
C TYR A 111 -9.30 1.39 -20.94
N PHE A 112 -10.11 1.17 -19.90
CA PHE A 112 -11.53 0.84 -20.08
C PHE A 112 -12.46 2.05 -20.29
N LYS A 113 -12.12 3.22 -19.76
CA LYS A 113 -13.03 4.39 -19.73
C LYS A 113 -12.67 5.52 -20.68
N ILE A 114 -11.38 5.70 -20.98
CA ILE A 114 -10.92 6.74 -21.90
C ILE A 114 -10.69 6.14 -23.29
N GLY A 115 -10.04 4.98 -23.38
CA GLY A 115 -9.86 4.29 -24.65
C GLY A 115 -8.76 3.23 -24.61
N LYS A 116 -8.85 2.28 -25.55
CA LYS A 116 -7.95 1.13 -25.66
C LYS A 116 -6.78 1.45 -26.59
N ASN A 117 -5.83 2.25 -26.11
CA ASN A 117 -4.65 2.64 -26.89
C ASN A 117 -3.44 1.75 -26.55
N SER A 118 -2.60 1.42 -27.55
CA SER A 118 -1.37 0.64 -27.39
C SER A 118 -0.41 1.27 -26.37
N LYS A 119 -0.35 2.60 -26.28
CA LYS A 119 0.47 3.29 -25.26
C LYS A 119 0.11 2.89 -23.82
N TYR A 120 -1.16 2.61 -23.55
CA TYR A 120 -1.59 2.15 -22.23
C TYR A 120 -1.21 0.69 -21.99
N LEU A 121 -1.24 -0.15 -23.03
CA LEU A 121 -0.75 -1.53 -22.94
C LEU A 121 0.76 -1.58 -22.68
N ILE A 122 1.53 -0.73 -23.34
CA ILE A 122 2.98 -0.58 -23.09
C ILE A 122 3.23 -0.14 -21.65
N ALA A 123 2.50 0.88 -21.17
CA ALA A 123 2.61 1.33 -19.78
C ALA A 123 2.22 0.23 -18.77
N ILE A 124 1.18 -0.56 -19.05
CA ILE A 124 0.80 -1.73 -18.24
C ILE A 124 1.94 -2.74 -18.20
N ALA A 125 2.51 -3.09 -19.36
CA ALA A 125 3.61 -4.04 -19.45
C ALA A 125 4.83 -3.57 -18.66
N LEU A 126 5.24 -2.30 -18.79
CA LEU A 126 6.34 -1.73 -18.03
C LEU A 126 6.10 -1.81 -16.51
N ILE A 127 4.90 -1.46 -16.05
CA ILE A 127 4.54 -1.53 -14.63
C ILE A 127 4.55 -2.97 -14.12
N ILE A 128 4.05 -3.94 -14.89
CA ILE A 128 4.05 -5.36 -14.52
C ILE A 128 5.49 -5.89 -14.42
N ILE A 129 6.35 -5.56 -15.37
CA ILE A 129 7.77 -5.97 -15.36
C ILE A 129 8.50 -5.33 -14.16
N ALA A 130 8.27 -4.04 -13.89
CA ALA A 130 8.86 -3.40 -12.71
C ALA A 130 8.32 -3.98 -11.39
N LEU A 131 7.04 -4.34 -11.34
CA LEU A 131 6.46 -5.01 -10.17
C LEU A 131 7.13 -6.37 -9.92
N PHE A 132 7.51 -7.08 -10.98
CA PHE A 132 8.30 -8.32 -10.89
C PHE A 132 9.64 -8.05 -10.22
N PHE A 133 10.40 -7.07 -10.73
CA PHE A 133 11.72 -6.68 -10.22
C PHE A 133 11.70 -6.05 -8.82
N SER A 134 10.55 -5.50 -8.38
CA SER A 134 10.39 -5.05 -6.99
C SER A 134 10.43 -6.21 -5.99
N SER A 135 10.13 -7.44 -6.44
CA SER A 135 9.98 -8.62 -5.57
C SER A 135 9.03 -8.40 -4.38
N SER A 136 8.09 -7.44 -4.48
CA SER A 136 7.11 -7.15 -3.44
C SER A 136 5.88 -8.05 -3.59
N ARG A 137 5.87 -9.13 -2.81
CA ARG A 137 4.83 -10.17 -2.85
C ARG A 137 3.43 -9.63 -2.54
N ILE A 138 3.30 -8.79 -1.51
CA ILE A 138 2.00 -8.23 -1.14
C ILE A 138 1.47 -7.29 -2.23
N SER A 139 2.35 -6.57 -2.93
CA SER A 139 1.96 -5.70 -4.03
C SER A 139 1.42 -6.51 -5.21
N TRP A 140 2.02 -7.66 -5.54
CA TRP A 140 1.47 -8.58 -6.55
C TRP A 140 0.06 -9.08 -6.22
N ILE A 141 -0.12 -9.60 -5.01
CA ILE A 141 -1.44 -10.09 -4.54
C ILE A 141 -2.46 -8.95 -4.59
N SER A 142 -2.07 -7.76 -4.14
CA SER A 142 -2.95 -6.59 -4.10
C SER A 142 -3.29 -6.06 -5.50
N ALA A 143 -2.33 -6.05 -6.42
CA ALA A 143 -2.56 -5.69 -7.82
C ALA A 143 -3.54 -6.66 -8.47
N PHE A 144 -3.33 -7.95 -8.26
CA PHE A 144 -4.23 -8.98 -8.77
C PHE A 144 -5.66 -8.79 -8.25
N ILE A 145 -5.85 -8.69 -6.93
CA ILE A 145 -7.17 -8.56 -6.31
C ILE A 145 -7.81 -7.20 -6.67
N GLY A 146 -7.05 -6.11 -6.71
CA GLY A 146 -7.53 -4.78 -7.11
C GLY A 146 -7.99 -4.72 -8.57
N ILE A 147 -7.22 -5.28 -9.50
CA ILE A 147 -7.60 -5.42 -10.92
C ILE A 147 -8.80 -6.36 -11.05
N GLY A 148 -8.82 -7.45 -10.29
CA GLY A 148 -9.95 -8.38 -10.20
C GLY A 148 -11.23 -7.67 -9.77
N ALA A 149 -11.17 -6.77 -8.79
CA ALA A 149 -12.30 -5.96 -8.35
C ALA A 149 -12.82 -5.04 -9.46
N ILE A 150 -11.92 -4.36 -10.19
CA ILE A 150 -12.28 -3.54 -11.37
C ILE A 150 -13.02 -4.39 -12.40
N HIS A 151 -12.47 -5.55 -12.75
CA HIS A 151 -13.07 -6.45 -13.72
C HIS A 151 -14.39 -7.05 -13.24
N PHE A 152 -14.50 -7.44 -11.97
CA PHE A 152 -15.73 -7.95 -11.36
C PHE A 152 -16.89 -6.95 -11.53
N ILE A 153 -16.58 -5.65 -11.38
CA ILE A 153 -17.54 -4.55 -11.53
C ILE A 153 -17.93 -4.33 -13.00
N ILE A 154 -16.99 -4.41 -13.95
CA ILE A 154 -17.27 -4.15 -15.37
C ILE A 154 -17.85 -5.39 -16.09
N ARG A 155 -17.33 -6.58 -15.80
CA ARG A 155 -17.60 -7.83 -16.52
C ARG A 155 -18.11 -8.90 -15.58
N HIS A 156 -19.42 -8.90 -15.41
CA HIS A 156 -20.12 -9.81 -14.50
C HIS A 156 -20.03 -11.30 -14.86
N ARG A 157 -19.68 -11.64 -16.12
CA ARG A 157 -19.61 -13.03 -16.59
C ARG A 157 -18.39 -13.83 -16.10
N PHE A 158 -17.31 -13.17 -15.68
CA PHE A 158 -16.07 -13.84 -15.26
C PHE A 158 -15.78 -13.71 -13.76
N ARG A 159 -16.80 -13.37 -12.97
CA ARG A 159 -16.69 -13.07 -11.52
C ARG A 159 -16.01 -14.19 -10.71
N LEU A 160 -16.32 -15.46 -11.02
CA LEU A 160 -15.74 -16.62 -10.35
C LEU A 160 -14.24 -16.80 -10.66
N PHE A 161 -13.81 -16.52 -11.89
CA PHE A 161 -12.42 -16.65 -12.30
C PHE A 161 -11.49 -15.72 -11.48
N TYR A 162 -11.95 -14.51 -11.17
CA TYR A 162 -11.18 -13.54 -10.37
C TYR A 162 -11.08 -13.90 -8.87
N LEU A 163 -11.99 -14.74 -8.36
CA LEU A 163 -11.93 -15.26 -6.98
C LEU A 163 -11.07 -16.53 -6.90
N ILE A 164 -11.09 -17.34 -7.97
CA ILE A 164 -10.41 -18.63 -8.04
C ILE A 164 -8.92 -18.46 -8.37
N LEU A 165 -8.54 -17.54 -9.26
CA LEU A 165 -7.14 -17.41 -9.67
C LEU A 165 -6.15 -17.01 -8.55
N PRO A 166 -6.44 -16.06 -7.65
CA PRO A 166 -5.53 -15.75 -6.55
C PRO A 166 -5.47 -16.91 -5.56
N LEU A 167 -6.57 -17.64 -5.34
CA LEU A 167 -6.57 -18.86 -4.53
C LEU A 167 -5.71 -19.95 -5.17
N LEU A 168 -5.84 -20.20 -6.48
CA LEU A 168 -5.01 -21.15 -7.22
C LEU A 168 -3.54 -20.74 -7.24
N PHE A 169 -3.24 -19.44 -7.39
CA PHE A 169 -1.88 -18.93 -7.28
C PHE A 169 -1.29 -19.20 -5.90
N ILE A 170 -2.05 -18.91 -4.83
CA ILE A 170 -1.63 -19.20 -3.44
C ILE A 170 -1.43 -20.71 -3.23
N LEU A 171 -2.33 -21.56 -3.72
CA LEU A 171 -2.24 -23.02 -3.59
C LEU A 171 -1.07 -23.61 -4.38
N MET A 172 -0.81 -23.11 -5.60
CA MET A 172 0.33 -23.51 -6.42
C MET A 172 1.65 -23.11 -5.74
N MET A 173 1.69 -21.93 -5.13
CA MET A 173 2.84 -21.45 -4.37
C MET A 173 3.08 -22.26 -3.10
N ALA A 174 2.01 -22.60 -2.37
CA ALA A 174 2.09 -23.44 -1.16
C ALA A 174 2.58 -24.86 -1.48
N ARG A 175 2.27 -25.40 -2.67
CA ARG A 175 2.66 -26.76 -3.08
C ARG A 175 4.08 -26.85 -3.65
N GLY A 176 4.69 -25.75 -4.11
CA GLY A 176 6.07 -25.72 -4.61
C GLY A 176 7.17 -25.73 -3.53
N ASN A 177 6.78 -25.86 -2.26
CA ASN A 177 7.63 -25.98 -1.08
C ASN A 177 8.81 -27.00 -1.17
N PRO A 178 8.67 -28.22 -1.74
CA PRO A 178 9.75 -29.21 -1.71
C PRO A 178 10.94 -28.91 -2.65
N PHE A 179 10.93 -27.82 -3.42
CA PHE A 179 12.02 -27.46 -4.34
C PHE A 179 13.00 -26.42 -3.78
N VAL A 180 12.81 -25.93 -2.55
CA VAL A 180 13.69 -24.93 -1.94
C VAL A 180 14.87 -25.61 -1.26
N LYS A 181 16.07 -25.45 -1.83
CA LYS A 181 17.31 -25.82 -1.15
C LYS A 181 17.72 -24.68 -0.20
N THR A 182 17.57 -24.91 1.10
CA THR A 182 17.90 -23.94 2.17
C THR A 182 19.39 -23.85 2.48
N ASP A 183 20.20 -24.77 1.96
CA ASP A 183 21.56 -25.01 2.46
C ASP A 183 22.61 -23.95 2.08
N ASN A 184 22.27 -22.95 1.25
CA ASN A 184 23.17 -21.87 0.83
C ASN A 184 22.46 -20.49 0.82
N LEU A 185 21.94 -20.08 1.99
CA LEU A 185 21.20 -18.84 2.18
C LEU A 185 22.02 -17.55 1.98
N SER A 186 23.36 -17.61 1.96
CA SER A 186 24.22 -16.45 2.18
C SER A 186 24.65 -15.67 0.93
N GLU A 187 24.69 -16.23 -0.28
CA GLU A 187 25.31 -15.50 -1.41
C GLU A 187 24.43 -15.30 -2.65
N HIS A 188 23.50 -16.20 -3.01
CA HIS A 188 22.72 -16.06 -4.24
C HIS A 188 21.28 -16.54 -4.06
N PHE A 189 20.51 -15.80 -3.27
CA PHE A 189 19.10 -16.14 -3.04
C PHE A 189 18.24 -15.81 -4.27
N SER A 190 17.98 -16.80 -5.11
CA SER A 190 17.21 -16.65 -6.36
C SER A 190 15.80 -16.09 -6.10
N ILE A 191 15.23 -15.38 -7.10
CA ILE A 191 13.87 -14.82 -7.03
C ILE A 191 12.85 -15.91 -6.68
N LEU A 192 12.96 -17.09 -7.28
CA LEU A 192 12.08 -18.23 -7.02
C LEU A 192 12.20 -18.75 -5.59
N ASN A 193 13.42 -18.87 -5.06
CA ASN A 193 13.62 -19.28 -3.67
C ASN A 193 12.95 -18.28 -2.70
N ARG A 194 12.91 -16.97 -3.02
CA ARG A 194 12.16 -15.96 -2.21
C ARG A 194 10.66 -16.14 -2.22
N PHE A 195 10.12 -16.60 -3.34
CA PHE A 195 8.69 -16.85 -3.46
C PHE A 195 8.28 -18.07 -2.65
N TYR A 196 9.09 -19.14 -2.64
CA TYR A 196 8.75 -20.37 -1.94
C TYR A 196 9.17 -20.42 -0.47
N HIS A 197 10.25 -19.71 -0.08
CA HIS A 197 10.76 -19.72 1.30
C HIS A 197 9.71 -19.35 2.35
N ILE A 198 8.69 -18.57 2.01
CA ILE A 198 7.66 -18.18 2.99
C ILE A 198 6.70 -19.30 3.38
N PHE A 199 6.68 -20.37 2.61
CA PHE A 199 5.83 -21.53 2.86
C PHE A 199 6.59 -22.63 3.60
N THR A 200 7.89 -22.46 3.86
CA THR A 200 8.67 -23.45 4.61
C THR A 200 8.35 -23.38 6.10
N VAL A 201 8.51 -24.50 6.79
CA VAL A 201 8.23 -24.59 8.24
C VAL A 201 9.17 -23.67 9.01
N GLU A 202 10.43 -23.59 8.60
CA GLU A 202 11.47 -22.75 9.21
C GLU A 202 11.09 -21.28 9.15
N TYR A 203 10.57 -20.79 8.02
CA TYR A 203 10.12 -19.42 7.91
C TYR A 203 8.88 -19.15 8.78
N ILE A 204 7.93 -20.08 8.83
CA ILE A 204 6.73 -19.93 9.66
C ILE A 204 7.14 -19.85 11.14
N ASP A 205 8.04 -20.71 11.60
CA ASP A 205 8.53 -20.69 12.98
C ASP A 205 9.36 -19.46 13.30
N LEU A 206 10.21 -19.01 12.36
CA LEU A 206 10.96 -17.76 12.51
C LEU A 206 10.03 -16.55 12.64
N VAL A 207 9.00 -16.46 11.78
CA VAL A 207 8.10 -15.30 11.71
C VAL A 207 7.13 -15.25 12.89
N LYS A 208 6.86 -16.37 13.58
CA LYS A 208 6.12 -16.34 14.86
C LYS A 208 6.79 -15.41 15.86
N TYR A 209 8.11 -15.50 16.00
CA TYR A 209 8.86 -14.81 17.05
C TYR A 209 9.58 -13.55 16.57
N THR A 210 9.55 -13.25 15.28
CA THR A 210 10.25 -12.08 14.72
C THR A 210 9.42 -11.35 13.67
N GLY A 211 9.77 -10.08 13.43
CA GLY A 211 9.25 -9.34 12.27
C GLY A 211 7.74 -9.11 12.31
N ARG A 212 7.11 -9.27 11.13
CA ARG A 212 5.68 -9.00 10.91
C ARG A 212 4.75 -10.01 11.60
N GLY A 213 5.20 -11.26 11.78
CA GLY A 213 4.37 -12.29 12.42
C GLY A 213 4.28 -12.08 13.92
N TYR A 214 5.37 -11.66 14.58
CA TYR A 214 5.33 -11.23 15.98
C TYR A 214 4.30 -10.12 16.22
N ALA A 215 4.26 -9.12 15.34
CA ALA A 215 3.31 -8.02 15.43
C ALA A 215 1.84 -8.49 15.37
N LEU A 216 1.54 -9.47 14.51
CA LEU A 216 0.19 -10.01 14.32
C LEU A 216 -0.22 -11.03 15.38
N LEU A 217 0.69 -11.91 15.77
CA LEU A 217 0.39 -13.08 16.60
C LEU A 217 0.57 -12.82 18.09
N TYR A 218 1.41 -11.86 18.48
CA TYR A 218 1.73 -11.57 19.89
C TYR A 218 1.42 -10.13 20.28
N ALA A 219 2.01 -9.14 19.60
CA ALA A 219 1.88 -7.75 20.01
C ALA A 219 0.43 -7.24 19.93
N MET A 220 -0.24 -7.44 18.79
CA MET A 220 -1.63 -7.01 18.61
C MET A 220 -2.58 -7.71 19.59
N PRO A 221 -2.57 -9.05 19.74
CA PRO A 221 -3.40 -9.73 20.73
C PRO A 221 -3.15 -9.25 22.17
N LYS A 222 -1.91 -9.13 22.63
CA LYS A 222 -1.57 -8.69 24.01
C LYS A 222 -2.04 -7.26 24.28
N VAL A 223 -1.93 -6.36 23.31
CA VAL A 223 -2.46 -5.00 23.43
C VAL A 223 -3.99 -5.03 23.47
N LEU A 224 -4.64 -5.83 22.62
CA LEU A 224 -6.10 -5.90 22.59
C LEU A 224 -6.70 -6.60 23.82
N THR A 225 -5.96 -7.46 24.53
CA THR A 225 -6.41 -8.00 25.81
C THR A 225 -6.27 -7.00 26.96
N THR A 226 -5.28 -6.10 26.89
CA THR A 226 -4.99 -5.14 27.97
C THR A 226 -5.70 -3.80 27.78
N SER A 227 -5.76 -3.29 26.54
CA SER A 227 -6.47 -2.06 26.14
C SER A 227 -7.32 -2.30 24.88
N PRO A 228 -8.42 -3.06 24.99
CA PRO A 228 -9.24 -3.47 23.84
C PRO A 228 -9.89 -2.30 23.10
N ILE A 229 -10.36 -1.30 23.84
CA ILE A 229 -11.28 -0.29 23.30
C ILE A 229 -10.52 0.78 22.50
N PHE A 230 -9.49 1.35 23.11
CA PHE A 230 -8.76 2.51 22.57
C PHE A 230 -7.31 2.23 22.19
N GLY A 231 -6.80 1.02 22.45
CA GLY A 231 -5.41 0.68 22.20
C GLY A 231 -4.45 1.50 23.06
N LEU A 232 -3.24 1.72 22.58
CA LEU A 232 -2.19 2.45 23.31
C LEU A 232 -2.13 3.95 22.99
N GLY A 233 -2.96 4.42 22.05
CA GLY A 233 -3.02 5.80 21.59
C GLY A 233 -2.40 6.00 20.19
N PRO A 234 -2.95 6.93 19.38
CA PRO A 234 -2.41 7.24 18.06
C PRO A 234 -0.93 7.65 18.09
N GLY A 235 -0.14 7.05 17.21
CA GLY A 235 1.28 7.31 17.10
C GLY A 235 2.14 6.64 18.19
N SER A 236 1.58 5.69 18.95
CA SER A 236 2.39 4.83 19.82
C SER A 236 3.36 3.94 19.05
N PHE A 237 3.10 3.66 17.77
CA PHE A 237 4.04 2.95 16.89
C PHE A 237 4.20 3.71 15.58
N ILE A 238 5.36 4.32 15.38
CA ILE A 238 5.69 5.13 14.20
C ILE A 238 6.82 4.42 13.43
N PRO A 239 6.88 4.52 12.09
CA PRO A 239 8.05 4.10 11.34
C PRO A 239 9.17 5.12 11.64
N MET A 240 9.91 4.90 12.72
CA MET A 240 11.06 5.75 13.09
C MET A 240 12.33 4.89 13.12
N THR A 241 13.42 5.48 12.64
CA THR A 241 14.77 4.95 12.82
C THR A 241 15.03 4.78 14.31
N GLY A 242 15.71 3.69 14.70
CA GLY A 242 15.82 3.17 16.07
C GLY A 242 16.41 4.09 17.14
N HIS A 243 16.62 5.37 16.86
CA HIS A 243 17.07 6.38 17.82
C HIS A 243 15.96 7.33 18.30
N ILE A 244 14.75 7.28 17.74
CA ILE A 244 13.64 8.22 18.07
C ILE A 244 12.34 7.48 18.45
N MET A 245 12.39 6.17 18.72
CA MET A 245 11.27 5.57 19.45
C MET A 245 11.35 6.11 20.89
N GLU A 246 10.45 7.03 21.22
CA GLU A 246 10.31 7.65 22.55
C GLU A 246 10.33 6.55 23.63
N SER A 247 10.99 6.82 24.76
CA SER A 247 11.06 5.90 25.91
C SER A 247 9.68 5.38 26.30
N GLU A 248 8.65 6.22 26.21
CA GLU A 248 7.25 5.88 26.54
C GLU A 248 6.70 4.64 25.81
N VAL A 249 7.14 4.36 24.57
CA VAL A 249 6.68 3.18 23.82
C VAL A 249 7.37 1.91 24.33
N PHE A 250 8.64 2.02 24.71
CA PHE A 250 9.40 0.92 25.30
C PHE A 250 9.04 0.70 26.77
N ASP A 251 8.67 1.75 27.49
CA ASP A 251 8.19 1.66 28.87
C ASP A 251 6.86 0.89 28.89
N LYS A 252 5.93 1.24 27.98
CA LYS A 252 4.69 0.46 27.78
C LYS A 252 4.94 -0.95 27.24
N ALA A 253 6.05 -1.18 26.55
CA ALA A 253 6.40 -2.52 26.06
C ALA A 253 6.76 -3.44 27.21
N ASP A 254 7.52 -2.94 28.19
CA ASP A 254 7.89 -3.69 29.38
C ASP A 254 6.67 -4.01 30.25
N ASP A 255 5.79 -3.03 30.46
CA ASP A 255 4.53 -3.23 31.18
C ASP A 255 3.65 -4.32 30.54
N LEU A 256 3.76 -4.47 29.21
CA LEU A 256 3.04 -5.47 28.43
C LEU A 256 3.85 -6.75 28.18
N GLU A 257 5.04 -6.89 28.79
CA GLU A 257 5.94 -8.04 28.61
C GLU A 257 6.25 -8.34 27.12
N LEU A 258 6.30 -7.29 26.29
CA LEU A 258 6.56 -7.40 24.87
C LEU A 258 8.06 -7.19 24.59
N GLU A 259 8.63 -8.05 23.76
CA GLU A 259 10.02 -7.92 23.33
C GLU A 259 10.22 -6.60 22.56
N ARG A 260 10.94 -5.66 23.18
CA ARG A 260 11.21 -4.31 22.66
C ARG A 260 11.75 -4.32 21.22
N LYS A 261 12.68 -5.22 20.91
CA LYS A 261 13.30 -5.31 19.58
C LYS A 261 12.27 -5.71 18.51
N SER A 262 11.39 -6.65 18.82
CA SER A 262 10.38 -7.15 17.90
C SER A 262 9.24 -6.15 17.67
N LEU A 263 9.01 -5.22 18.59
CA LEU A 263 8.07 -4.10 18.42
C LEU A 263 8.46 -3.12 17.31
N THR A 264 9.74 -3.05 16.95
CA THR A 264 10.19 -2.22 15.83
C THR A 264 9.55 -2.64 14.51
N TYR A 265 8.99 -3.84 14.39
CA TYR A 265 8.33 -4.32 13.18
C TYR A 265 6.80 -4.12 13.16
N VAL A 266 6.21 -3.60 14.23
CA VAL A 266 4.75 -3.37 14.29
C VAL A 266 4.30 -2.45 13.16
N HIS A 267 5.06 -1.39 12.87
CA HIS A 267 4.74 -0.44 11.81
C HIS A 267 4.85 -1.02 10.39
N ASP A 268 5.45 -2.21 10.23
CA ASP A 268 5.50 -2.93 8.95
C ASP A 268 4.23 -3.75 8.69
N VAL A 269 3.25 -3.73 9.61
CA VAL A 269 1.96 -4.41 9.46
C VAL A 269 0.83 -3.41 9.75
N GLY A 270 0.18 -2.93 8.70
CA GLY A 270 -0.79 -1.84 8.79
C GLY A 270 -1.97 -2.12 9.72
N TYR A 271 -2.58 -3.30 9.61
CA TYR A 271 -3.69 -3.64 10.51
C TYR A 271 -3.24 -3.83 11.96
N ALA A 272 -2.15 -4.56 12.22
CA ALA A 272 -1.64 -4.72 13.58
C ALA A 272 -1.35 -3.36 14.22
N ALA A 273 -0.64 -2.49 13.50
CA ALA A 273 -0.34 -1.14 13.95
C ALA A 273 -1.61 -0.31 14.19
N LEU A 274 -2.62 -0.41 13.32
CA LEU A 274 -3.91 0.26 13.50
C LEU A 274 -4.60 -0.23 14.78
N PHE A 275 -4.79 -1.54 14.95
CA PHE A 275 -5.45 -2.11 16.13
C PHE A 275 -4.72 -1.77 17.42
N ILE A 276 -3.38 -1.86 17.42
CA ILE A 276 -2.57 -1.53 18.59
C ILE A 276 -2.70 -0.05 18.97
N GLN A 277 -2.74 0.86 17.99
CA GLN A 277 -2.79 2.30 18.24
C GLN A 277 -4.17 2.81 18.66
N VAL A 278 -5.24 2.30 18.04
CA VAL A 278 -6.59 2.88 18.22
C VAL A 278 -7.63 1.88 18.75
N GLY A 279 -7.23 0.66 19.08
CA GLY A 279 -8.10 -0.38 19.61
C GLY A 279 -9.15 -0.86 18.60
N LEU A 280 -10.10 -1.65 19.11
CA LEU A 280 -11.19 -2.23 18.31
C LEU A 280 -12.13 -1.16 17.75
N ILE A 281 -12.49 -0.16 18.55
CA ILE A 281 -13.43 0.89 18.10
C ILE A 281 -12.80 1.74 17.01
N GLY A 282 -11.57 2.21 17.22
CA GLY A 282 -10.87 3.03 16.23
C GLY A 282 -10.63 2.27 14.93
N ALA A 283 -10.19 1.01 15.01
CA ALA A 283 -9.99 0.17 13.83
C ALA A 283 -11.31 -0.09 13.09
N PHE A 284 -12.40 -0.36 13.81
CA PHE A 284 -13.72 -0.55 13.22
C PHE A 284 -14.22 0.69 12.49
N VAL A 285 -14.14 1.88 13.12
CA VAL A 285 -14.51 3.15 12.49
C VAL A 285 -13.65 3.43 11.26
N PHE A 286 -12.35 3.14 11.34
CA PHE A 286 -11.43 3.31 10.22
C PHE A 286 -11.78 2.40 9.03
N ILE A 287 -12.11 1.13 9.29
CA ILE A 287 -12.58 0.18 8.26
C ILE A 287 -13.89 0.67 7.64
N LEU A 288 -14.86 1.10 8.46
CA LEU A 288 -16.13 1.64 7.99
C LEU A 288 -15.95 2.87 7.11
N MET A 289 -14.99 3.74 7.43
CA MET A 289 -14.65 4.91 6.61
C MET A 289 -14.17 4.49 5.20
N PHE A 290 -13.30 3.48 5.08
CA PHE A 290 -12.88 2.96 3.77
C PHE A 290 -14.02 2.27 3.01
N ILE A 291 -14.88 1.53 3.71
CA ILE A 291 -16.11 0.97 3.11
C ILE A 291 -17.01 2.10 2.60
N HIS A 292 -17.10 3.22 3.32
CA HIS A 292 -17.86 4.39 2.91
C HIS A 292 -17.30 5.00 1.62
N PHE A 293 -15.98 5.24 1.53
CA PHE A 293 -15.34 5.73 0.30
C PHE A 293 -15.54 4.78 -0.88
N PHE A 294 -15.45 3.46 -0.66
CA PHE A 294 -15.75 2.47 -1.70
C PHE A 294 -17.20 2.58 -2.19
N LYS A 295 -18.17 2.69 -1.29
CA LYS A 295 -19.59 2.90 -1.63
C LYS A 295 -19.79 4.21 -2.40
N MET A 296 -19.10 5.28 -2.01
CA MET A 296 -19.13 6.57 -2.71
C MET A 296 -18.59 6.44 -4.14
N ALA A 297 -17.43 5.82 -4.33
CA ALA A 297 -16.85 5.57 -5.66
C ALA A 297 -17.79 4.75 -6.56
N LYS A 298 -18.42 3.70 -6.02
CA LYS A 298 -19.39 2.87 -6.75
C LYS A 298 -20.62 3.68 -7.19
N ARG A 299 -21.14 4.54 -6.30
CA ARG A 299 -22.26 5.45 -6.64
C ARG A 299 -21.84 6.44 -7.71
N THR A 300 -20.70 7.11 -7.55
CA THR A 300 -20.17 8.07 -8.52
C THR A 300 -19.99 7.43 -9.90
N LEU A 301 -19.46 6.21 -9.96
CA LEU A 301 -19.30 5.44 -11.20
C LEU A 301 -20.65 5.17 -11.91
N LYS A 302 -21.70 4.87 -11.16
CA LYS A 302 -23.04 4.58 -11.72
C LYS A 302 -23.65 5.83 -12.35
N PHE A 303 -23.57 6.96 -11.66
CA PHE A 303 -24.38 8.15 -11.96
C PHE A 303 -23.66 9.25 -12.74
N ILE A 304 -22.35 9.43 -12.57
CA ILE A 304 -21.59 10.44 -13.34
C ILE A 304 -21.05 9.77 -14.61
N LYS A 305 -21.38 10.36 -15.77
CA LYS A 305 -21.01 9.80 -17.09
C LYS A 305 -19.74 10.40 -17.69
N ASP A 306 -19.19 11.47 -17.12
CA ASP A 306 -17.92 12.03 -17.59
C ASP A 306 -16.80 10.96 -17.55
N PRO A 307 -16.08 10.71 -18.67
CA PRO A 307 -15.09 9.64 -18.75
C PRO A 307 -13.95 9.75 -17.74
N ILE A 308 -13.51 10.96 -17.39
CA ILE A 308 -12.43 11.18 -16.42
C ILE A 308 -12.92 10.87 -15.01
N VAL A 309 -14.13 11.31 -14.66
CA VAL A 309 -14.74 10.98 -13.35
C VAL A 309 -15.05 9.48 -13.26
N GLN A 310 -15.46 8.83 -14.35
CA GLN A 310 -15.62 7.38 -14.39
C GLN A 310 -14.29 6.65 -14.23
N THR A 311 -13.22 7.16 -14.84
CA THR A 311 -11.85 6.65 -14.66
C THR A 311 -11.44 6.73 -13.20
N LEU A 312 -11.57 7.90 -12.57
CA LEU A 312 -11.29 8.08 -11.15
C LEU A 312 -12.08 7.08 -10.31
N SER A 313 -13.40 7.01 -10.53
CA SER A 313 -14.30 6.19 -9.71
C SER A 313 -14.01 4.70 -9.86
N LEU A 314 -13.81 4.23 -11.09
CA LEU A 314 -13.50 2.83 -11.37
C LEU A 314 -12.10 2.45 -10.83
N GLY A 315 -11.09 3.28 -11.08
CA GLY A 315 -9.74 3.08 -10.56
C GLY A 315 -9.72 3.06 -9.04
N SER A 316 -10.49 3.96 -8.40
CA SER A 316 -10.63 4.03 -6.94
C SER A 316 -11.22 2.75 -6.33
N LEU A 317 -12.13 2.06 -7.03
CA LEU A 317 -12.70 0.80 -6.53
C LEU A 317 -11.62 -0.29 -6.45
N GLY A 318 -10.80 -0.46 -7.49
CA GLY A 318 -9.67 -1.38 -7.45
C GLY A 318 -8.60 -0.94 -6.44
N PHE A 319 -8.31 0.36 -6.41
CA PHE A 319 -7.36 0.98 -5.50
C PHE A 319 -7.70 0.75 -4.04
N PHE A 320 -8.94 0.98 -3.59
CA PHE A 320 -9.33 0.77 -2.19
C PHE A 320 -9.22 -0.69 -1.77
N VAL A 321 -9.57 -1.62 -2.66
CA VAL A 321 -9.38 -3.05 -2.43
C VAL A 321 -7.88 -3.37 -2.32
N ALA A 322 -7.06 -2.87 -3.24
CA ALA A 322 -5.61 -3.06 -3.19
C ALA A 322 -4.99 -2.47 -1.92
N VAL A 323 -5.37 -1.26 -1.51
CA VAL A 323 -4.94 -0.64 -0.25
C VAL A 323 -5.32 -1.51 0.94
N GLY A 324 -6.53 -2.06 0.97
CA GLY A 324 -6.95 -2.98 2.02
C GLY A 324 -6.02 -4.20 2.12
N ILE A 325 -5.77 -4.88 1.00
CA ILE A 325 -4.87 -6.05 0.98
C ILE A 325 -3.44 -5.68 1.34
N GLN A 326 -2.88 -4.58 0.81
CA GLN A 326 -1.51 -4.18 1.12
C GLN A 326 -1.30 -3.90 2.60
N ASN A 327 -2.33 -3.41 3.31
CA ASN A 327 -2.22 -3.12 4.73
C ASN A 327 -2.12 -4.36 5.64
N LEU A 328 -2.26 -5.58 5.08
CA LEU A 328 -1.93 -6.83 5.78
C LEU A 328 -0.44 -6.99 6.05
N ALA A 329 0.43 -6.37 5.24
CA ALA A 329 1.88 -6.56 5.34
C ALA A 329 2.69 -5.28 5.12
N THR A 330 2.05 -4.11 5.11
CA THR A 330 2.67 -2.77 5.07
C THR A 330 1.75 -1.78 5.79
N PHE A 331 2.21 -0.64 6.30
CA PHE A 331 1.31 0.39 6.85
C PHE A 331 1.23 1.63 5.97
N ASN A 332 0.53 1.49 4.84
CA ASN A 332 0.45 2.53 3.81
C ASN A 332 -0.16 3.85 4.29
N PHE A 333 -0.92 3.84 5.38
CA PHE A 333 -1.53 5.05 5.93
C PHE A 333 -0.52 5.96 6.64
N MET A 334 0.64 5.43 7.06
CA MET A 334 1.72 6.21 7.69
C MET A 334 2.84 6.59 6.70
N TYR A 335 3.06 5.79 5.65
CA TYR A 335 4.11 6.07 4.68
C TYR A 335 3.76 7.25 3.78
N ARG A 336 4.73 8.16 3.60
CA ARG A 336 4.50 9.49 3.02
C ARG A 336 3.87 9.45 1.63
N ASN A 337 4.41 8.61 0.76
CA ASN A 337 4.04 8.61 -0.66
C ASN A 337 2.67 7.96 -0.85
N GLU A 338 2.45 6.83 -0.19
CA GLU A 338 1.22 6.05 -0.24
C GLU A 338 0.07 6.78 0.44
N SER A 339 0.30 7.32 1.64
CA SER A 339 -0.72 8.06 2.39
C SER A 339 -1.18 9.30 1.62
N LEU A 340 -0.27 10.06 1.00
CA LEU A 340 -0.61 11.20 0.15
C LEU A 340 -1.58 10.81 -0.97
N ILE A 341 -1.32 9.70 -1.67
CA ILE A 341 -2.18 9.22 -2.76
C ILE A 341 -3.53 8.76 -2.21
N ILE A 342 -3.52 7.97 -1.14
CA ILE A 342 -4.74 7.45 -0.49
C ILE A 342 -5.68 8.60 -0.14
N TRP A 343 -5.18 9.60 0.60
CA TRP A 343 -6.02 10.70 1.05
C TRP A 343 -6.43 11.65 -0.07
N THR A 344 -5.59 11.83 -1.11
CA THR A 344 -5.95 12.56 -2.33
C THR A 344 -7.11 11.88 -3.06
N VAL A 345 -7.04 10.55 -3.25
CA VAL A 345 -8.10 9.77 -3.91
C VAL A 345 -9.39 9.80 -3.09
N CYS A 346 -9.31 9.62 -1.76
CA CYS A 346 -10.46 9.77 -0.86
C CYS A 346 -11.11 11.16 -1.00
N GLY A 347 -10.31 12.22 -1.06
CA GLY A 347 -10.78 13.61 -1.20
C GLY A 347 -11.55 13.83 -2.50
N PHE A 348 -11.01 13.38 -3.63
CA PHE A 348 -11.70 13.50 -4.92
C PHE A 348 -13.00 12.68 -4.95
N ILE A 349 -12.99 11.44 -4.46
CA ILE A 349 -14.21 10.61 -4.41
C ILE A 349 -15.28 11.26 -3.53
N ALA A 350 -14.88 11.82 -2.39
CA ALA A 350 -15.78 12.53 -1.50
C ALA A 350 -16.41 13.76 -2.17
N LEU A 351 -15.59 14.56 -2.86
CA LEU A 351 -16.02 15.71 -3.63
C LEU A 351 -17.04 15.35 -4.72
N PHE A 352 -16.73 14.39 -5.60
CA PHE A 352 -17.63 14.05 -6.71
C PHE A 352 -18.93 13.38 -6.25
N SER A 353 -18.89 12.63 -5.15
CA SER A 353 -20.11 12.08 -4.56
C SER A 353 -21.02 13.18 -3.97
N LYS A 354 -20.45 14.25 -3.41
CA LYS A 354 -21.21 15.43 -2.95
C LYS A 354 -21.88 16.16 -4.11
N THR A 355 -21.15 16.40 -5.19
CA THR A 355 -21.68 17.06 -6.41
C THR A 355 -22.89 16.31 -6.96
N TYR A 356 -22.85 14.97 -6.95
CA TYR A 356 -23.99 14.13 -7.29
C TYR A 356 -25.21 14.36 -6.36
N ARG A 357 -25.02 14.38 -5.02
CA ARG A 357 -26.13 14.61 -4.07
C ARG A 357 -26.80 15.97 -4.27
N LYS A 358 -26.02 17.01 -4.56
CA LYS A 358 -26.55 18.36 -4.87
C LYS A 358 -27.40 18.37 -6.14
N LYS A 359 -26.95 17.67 -7.20
CA LYS A 359 -27.71 17.60 -8.47
C LYS A 359 -29.06 16.88 -8.31
N ILE A 360 -29.13 15.85 -7.47
CA ILE A 360 -30.38 15.14 -7.18
C ILE A 360 -31.32 15.96 -6.31
N SER A 361 -30.82 16.55 -5.23
CA SER A 361 -31.65 17.37 -4.32
C SER A 361 -32.23 18.60 -5.02
N GLY A 362 -31.46 19.26 -5.90
CA GLY A 362 -31.98 20.34 -6.74
C GLY A 362 -33.05 19.88 -7.74
N SER A 363 -32.89 18.70 -8.35
CA SER A 363 -33.92 18.15 -9.27
C SER A 363 -35.21 17.68 -8.58
N ILE A 364 -35.18 17.51 -7.25
CA ILE A 364 -36.34 17.13 -6.45
C ILE A 364 -37.07 18.36 -5.89
N SER A 365 -36.40 19.52 -5.74
CA SER A 365 -37.09 20.76 -5.32
C SER A 365 -37.67 21.57 -6.49
N GLU A 366 -37.35 21.21 -7.73
CA GLU A 366 -37.92 21.80 -8.96
C GLU A 366 -39.10 20.99 -9.55
N LYS A 367 -39.54 19.94 -8.83
CA LYS A 367 -40.76 19.18 -9.13
C LYS A 367 -41.70 19.26 -7.93
#